data_AF-A0A2M7C278-F1
#
_entry.id   AF-A0A2M7C278-F1
#
_cell.length_a   1.000
_cell.length_b   1.000
_cell.length_c   1.000
_cell.angle_alpha   90.00
_cell.angle_beta   90.00
_cell.angle_gamma   90.00
#
_symmetry.space_group_name_H-M   'P 1'
#
loop_
_entity.id
_entity.type
_entity.pdbx_description
1 polymer ?
#
loop_
_entity_poly.entity_id
_entity_poly.type
_entity_poly.pdbx_seq_one_letter_code
_entity_poly.pdbx_strand_id
1 'polypeptide(L)'
;GVYAATQGPRLDSIAEINRYEKDGADMVGMTGMPETALAMELDMNYATIAVVANYAAGRGDSQQGINMEALNNTAENAMVRVRAILECVVTCDDN
;
A
#
# COMPACT_ATOMS: atom_id res chain seq x y z
N GLY A 1 -2.47 -4.09 -9.66
CA GLY A 1 -3.12 -5.03 -8.75
C GLY A 1 -4.27 -4.36 -8.04
N VAL A 2 -5.12 -5.12 -7.38
CA VAL A 2 -6.24 -4.67 -6.57
C VAL A 2 -5.78 -4.43 -5.13
N TYR A 3 -6.13 -3.28 -4.57
CA TYR A 3 -5.79 -2.89 -3.20
C TYR A 3 -7.01 -3.03 -2.29
N ALA A 4 -6.89 -3.82 -1.22
CA ALA A 4 -7.87 -3.93 -0.16
C ALA A 4 -7.56 -2.90 0.94
N ALA A 5 -8.43 -1.89 1.07
CA ALA A 5 -8.38 -0.94 2.17
C ALA A 5 -9.08 -1.53 3.41
N THR A 6 -8.34 -1.68 4.51
CA THR A 6 -8.82 -2.25 5.77
C THR A 6 -8.78 -1.21 6.89
N GLN A 7 -9.47 -1.50 8.00
CA GLN A 7 -9.47 -0.61 9.16
C GLN A 7 -8.32 -0.94 10.10
N GLY A 8 -7.39 0.01 10.23
CA GLY A 8 -6.26 -0.03 11.17
C GLY A 8 -6.61 0.36 12.61
N PRO A 9 -5.61 0.43 13.52
CA PRO A 9 -4.16 0.25 13.29
C PRO A 9 -3.70 -1.20 13.44
N ARG A 10 -4.61 -2.16 13.69
CA ARG A 10 -4.23 -3.57 13.80
C ARG A 10 -3.84 -4.12 12.44
N LEU A 11 -2.90 -5.06 12.43
CA LEU A 11 -2.61 -5.85 11.25
C LEU A 11 -3.73 -6.89 11.04
N ASP A 12 -4.03 -7.18 9.79
CA ASP A 12 -5.01 -8.19 9.41
C ASP A 12 -4.51 -9.61 9.74
N SER A 13 -5.42 -10.45 10.20
CA SER A 13 -5.16 -11.85 10.50
C SER A 13 -5.02 -12.69 9.23
N ILE A 14 -4.41 -13.88 9.35
CA ILE A 14 -4.29 -14.83 8.23
C ILE A 14 -5.65 -15.16 7.60
N ALA A 15 -6.71 -15.27 8.42
CA ALA A 15 -8.07 -15.55 7.94
C ALA A 15 -8.63 -14.40 7.10
N GLU A 16 -8.35 -13.15 7.48
CA GLU A 16 -8.75 -11.96 6.74
C GLU A 16 -7.96 -11.83 5.44
N ILE A 17 -6.64 -12.03 5.47
CA ILE A 17 -5.80 -12.07 4.27
C ILE A 17 -6.29 -13.14 3.28
N ASN A 18 -6.59 -14.34 3.77
CA ASN A 18 -7.15 -15.41 2.94
C ASN A 18 -8.50 -15.03 2.30
N ARG A 19 -9.29 -14.19 2.97
CA ARG A 19 -10.54 -13.67 2.41
C ARG A 19 -10.23 -12.63 1.34
N TYR A 20 -9.38 -11.64 1.61
CA TYR A 20 -9.07 -10.58 0.64
C TYR A 20 -8.46 -11.15 -0.65
N GLU A 21 -7.58 -12.16 -0.54
CA GLU A 21 -7.01 -12.83 -1.70
C GLU A 21 -8.09 -13.54 -2.53
N LYS A 22 -9.09 -14.17 -1.89
CA LYS A 22 -10.25 -14.77 -2.59
C LYS A 22 -11.16 -13.72 -3.20
N ASP A 23 -11.25 -12.55 -2.59
CA ASP A 23 -11.97 -11.38 -3.11
C ASP A 23 -11.18 -10.70 -4.27
N GLY A 24 -9.96 -11.17 -4.57
CA GLY A 24 -9.13 -10.73 -5.69
C GLY A 24 -8.13 -9.62 -5.35
N ALA A 25 -7.88 -9.35 -4.07
CA ALA A 25 -6.89 -8.36 -3.65
C ALA A 25 -5.45 -8.88 -3.82
N ASP A 26 -4.59 -8.04 -4.39
CA ASP A 26 -3.15 -8.28 -4.54
C ASP A 26 -2.34 -7.61 -3.43
N MET A 27 -2.90 -6.59 -2.77
CA MET A 27 -2.27 -5.81 -1.71
C MET A 27 -3.31 -5.43 -0.65
N VAL A 28 -2.86 -5.26 0.60
CA VAL A 28 -3.67 -4.77 1.71
C VAL A 28 -2.99 -3.59 2.38
N GLY A 29 -3.78 -2.66 2.89
CA GLY A 29 -3.30 -1.63 3.81
C GLY A 29 -4.45 -0.78 4.34
N MET A 30 -4.10 0.24 5.11
CA MET A 30 -5.06 0.95 5.97
C MET A 30 -5.42 2.35 5.47
N THR A 31 -4.99 2.72 4.24
CA THR A 31 -5.13 4.08 3.68
C THR A 31 -5.58 4.04 2.21
N GLY A 32 -5.81 5.21 1.59
CA GLY A 32 -6.20 5.31 0.17
C GLY A 32 -7.72 5.28 -0.06
N MET A 33 -8.49 4.88 0.97
CA MET A 33 -9.92 5.11 1.11
C MET A 33 -10.12 5.97 2.38
N PRO A 34 -10.82 7.12 2.31
CA PRO A 34 -11.77 7.54 1.27
C PRO A 34 -11.18 8.39 0.12
N GLU A 35 -9.88 8.67 0.10
CA GLU A 35 -9.26 9.66 -0.80
C GLU A 35 -9.54 9.37 -2.28
N THR A 36 -9.48 8.10 -2.69
CA THR A 36 -9.79 7.69 -4.08
C THR A 36 -11.22 8.06 -4.47
N ALA A 37 -12.19 7.80 -3.58
CA ALA A 37 -13.59 8.10 -3.86
C ALA A 37 -13.83 9.61 -3.92
N LEU A 38 -13.26 10.36 -2.97
CA LEU A 38 -13.36 11.82 -2.93
C LEU A 38 -12.74 12.48 -4.16
N ALA A 39 -11.61 11.97 -4.66
CA ALA A 39 -10.99 12.48 -5.88
C ALA A 39 -11.91 12.28 -7.10
N MET A 40 -12.57 11.12 -7.20
CA MET A 40 -13.55 10.89 -8.26
C MET A 40 -14.79 11.79 -8.13
N GLU A 41 -15.29 12.00 -6.91
CA GLU A 41 -16.41 12.92 -6.67
C GLU A 41 -16.10 14.37 -7.07
N LEU A 42 -14.82 14.74 -7.06
CA LEU A 42 -14.32 16.07 -7.46
C LEU A 42 -13.84 16.12 -8.93
N ASP A 43 -14.03 15.06 -9.71
CA ASP A 43 -13.49 14.93 -11.08
C ASP A 43 -11.97 15.18 -11.16
N MET A 44 -11.23 14.78 -10.12
CA MET A 44 -9.78 14.92 -10.04
C MET A 44 -9.08 13.64 -10.51
N ASN A 45 -8.08 13.79 -11.37
CA ASN A 45 -7.17 12.69 -11.71
C ASN A 45 -6.45 12.20 -10.45
N TYR A 46 -6.50 10.89 -10.21
CA TYR A 46 -5.93 10.27 -9.02
C TYR A 46 -5.04 9.10 -9.41
N ALA A 47 -3.84 9.06 -8.83
CA ALA A 47 -2.89 7.96 -8.96
C ALA A 47 -2.24 7.67 -7.61
N THR A 48 -2.02 6.39 -7.31
CA THR A 48 -1.41 5.94 -6.06
C THR A 48 -0.14 5.16 -6.33
N ILE A 49 0.92 5.46 -5.57
CA ILE A 49 2.12 4.62 -5.49
C ILE A 49 2.06 3.89 -4.15
N ALA A 50 1.69 2.61 -4.17
CA ALA A 50 1.61 1.79 -2.97
C ALA A 50 2.90 0.96 -2.81
N VAL A 51 3.59 1.16 -1.68
CA VAL A 51 4.84 0.45 -1.37
C VAL A 51 4.53 -0.83 -0.60
N VAL A 52 5.03 -1.97 -1.10
CA VAL A 52 5.01 -3.24 -0.36
C VAL A 52 6.08 -3.18 0.72
N ALA A 53 5.68 -2.94 1.96
CA ALA A 53 6.61 -2.88 3.09
C ALA A 53 6.99 -4.29 3.61
N ASN A 54 6.07 -5.25 3.52
CA ASN A 54 6.28 -6.65 3.88
C ASN A 54 5.22 -7.56 3.23
N TYR A 55 5.38 -8.88 3.37
CA TYR A 55 4.32 -9.83 3.02
C TYR A 55 3.17 -9.78 4.03
N ALA A 56 1.94 -9.99 3.55
CA ALA A 56 0.77 -10.10 4.42
C ALA A 56 0.90 -11.27 5.41
N ALA A 57 0.15 -11.23 6.52
CA ALA A 57 0.18 -12.27 7.54
C ALA A 57 -0.03 -13.68 6.94
N GLY A 58 0.86 -14.62 7.26
CA GLY A 58 0.80 -15.98 6.73
C GLY A 58 1.30 -16.14 5.30
N ARG A 59 1.97 -15.13 4.74
CA ARG A 59 2.63 -15.16 3.42
C ARG A 59 4.13 -14.87 3.57
N GLY A 60 4.94 -15.42 2.66
CA GLY A 60 6.37 -15.12 2.56
C GLY A 60 7.14 -15.22 3.88
N ASP A 61 7.89 -14.17 4.20
CA ASP A 61 8.64 -14.02 5.45
C ASP A 61 7.76 -13.77 6.69
N SER A 62 6.48 -13.48 6.50
CA SER A 62 5.51 -13.12 7.54
C SER A 62 4.66 -14.31 7.99
N GLN A 63 5.13 -15.54 7.77
CA GLN A 63 4.47 -16.77 8.19
C GLN A 63 4.44 -16.96 9.71
N GLN A 64 5.49 -16.53 10.41
CA GLN A 64 5.64 -16.72 11.87
C GLN A 64 5.35 -15.45 12.68
N GLY A 65 5.05 -14.33 12.00
CA GLY A 65 4.85 -13.02 12.61
C GLY A 65 5.45 -11.92 11.76
N ILE A 66 5.05 -10.68 12.03
CA ILE A 66 5.51 -9.50 11.29
C ILE A 66 6.54 -8.76 12.16
N ASN A 67 7.74 -8.56 11.62
CA ASN A 67 8.79 -7.78 12.26
C ASN A 67 8.60 -6.29 11.95
N MET A 68 8.14 -5.53 12.94
CA MET A 68 7.85 -4.10 12.80
C MET A 68 9.09 -3.25 12.55
N GLU A 69 10.27 -3.66 13.02
CA GLU A 69 11.52 -2.92 12.77
C GLU A 69 11.94 -3.06 11.31
N ALA A 70 11.92 -4.29 10.79
CA ALA A 70 12.19 -4.55 9.38
C ALA A 70 11.19 -3.86 8.45
N LEU A 71 9.91 -3.83 8.85
CA LEU A 71 8.84 -3.12 8.15
C LEU A 71 9.16 -1.63 7.98
N ASN A 72 9.49 -0.96 9.09
CA ASN A 72 9.78 0.47 9.11
C ASN A 72 11.02 0.79 8.26
N ASN A 73 12.08 -0.02 8.38
CA ASN A 73 13.29 0.15 7.58
C ASN A 73 13.04 0.00 6.08
N THR A 74 12.20 -0.98 5.67
CA THR A 74 11.82 -1.13 4.26
C THR A 74 11.03 0.08 3.77
N ALA A 75 10.07 0.54 4.57
CA ALA A 75 9.24 1.70 4.23
C ALA A 75 10.08 2.97 4.05
N GLU A 76 10.98 3.28 5.00
CA GLU A 76 11.86 4.46 4.93
C GLU A 76 12.74 4.45 3.67
N ASN A 77 13.36 3.31 3.37
CA ASN A 77 14.21 3.17 2.18
C ASN A 77 13.41 3.29 0.88
N ALA A 78 12.19 2.76 0.85
CA ALA A 78 11.31 2.87 -0.30
C ALA A 78 10.85 4.31 -0.52
N MET A 79 10.60 5.09 0.54
CA MET A 79 10.17 6.48 0.42
C MET A 79 11.19 7.38 -0.28
N VAL A 80 12.49 7.10 -0.14
CA VAL A 80 13.54 7.79 -0.91
C VAL A 80 13.34 7.59 -2.42
N ARG A 81 12.98 6.37 -2.85
CA ARG A 81 12.73 6.06 -4.27
C ARG A 81 11.42 6.68 -4.76
N VAL A 82 10.36 6.62 -3.94
CA VAL A 82 9.07 7.25 -4.26
C VAL A 82 9.25 8.75 -4.49
N ARG A 83 10.02 9.43 -3.62
CA ARG A 83 10.36 10.85 -3.81
C ARG A 83 11.03 11.09 -5.18
N ALA A 84 12.04 10.30 -5.54
CA ALA A 84 12.73 10.46 -6.82
C ALA A 84 11.79 10.27 -8.03
N ILE A 85 10.85 9.32 -7.95
CA ILE A 85 9.84 9.12 -8.99
C ILE A 85 8.93 10.35 -9.11
N LEU A 86 8.44 10.87 -7.98
CA LEU A 86 7.58 12.05 -7.97
C LEU A 86 8.30 13.29 -8.50
N GLU A 87 9.58 13.50 -8.12
CA GLU A 87 10.40 14.59 -8.64
C GLU A 87 10.60 14.50 -10.16
N CYS A 88 10.78 13.28 -10.68
CA CYS A 88 10.86 13.04 -12.13
C CYS A 88 9.54 13.37 -12.83
N VAL A 89 8.42 12.88 -12.31
CA VAL A 89 7.09 13.12 -12.92
C VAL A 89 6.75 14.60 -12.93
N VAL A 90 7.01 15.33 -11.85
CA VAL A 90 6.71 16.77 -11.77
C VAL A 90 7.60 17.58 -12.73
N THR A 91 8.89 17.27 -12.83
CA THR A 91 9.81 18.03 -13.70
C THR A 91 9.71 17.65 -15.19
N CYS A 92 9.19 16.46 -15.50
CA CYS A 92 8.91 16.05 -16.88
C CYS A 92 7.67 16.73 -17.47
N ASP A 93 6.71 17.17 -16.66
CA ASP A 93 5.49 17.85 -17.13
C ASP A 93 5.72 19.34 -17.48
N ASP A 94 6.84 19.91 -17.00
CA ASP A 94 7.26 21.30 -17.28
C ASP A 94 8.10 21.46 -18.57
N ASN A 95 8.34 20.37 -19.34
CA ASN A 95 9.06 20.38 -20.63
C ASN A 95 8.18 19.91 -21.79
#